data_AF-A0AAW1QS59-F1
#
_entry.id   AF-A0AAW1QS59-F1
#
_cell.length_a   1.000
_cell.length_b   1.000
_cell.length_c   1.000
_cell.angle_alpha   90.00
_cell.angle_beta   90.00
_cell.angle_gamma   90.00
#
_symmetry.space_group_name_H-M   'P 1'
#
loop_
_entity.id
_entity.type
_entity.pdbx_description
1 polymer ?
#
loop_
_entity_poly.entity_id
_entity_poly.type
_entity_poly.pdbx_seq_one_letter_code
_entity_poly.pdbx_strand_id
1 'polypeptide(L)'
;MASDKSRSPTPDKEKARSASRSRSRSRSSASRSRSRSRDRKSRSPARRYSGSRSPRERSRSRSGSARGDWKKQLERLVDRGLVNRRDLDESVMEALEDLDDDLAENAVQRFGEANFGRITNKSGFLMGIVRRIKEDGPDGGTANLDILSRSVRHRLRDLIDDGRMSKEEVDQRMCRALAELPSDRGLEAVDKFAMANLDNVRSKTGFMMGIIKRVQQDMMYGGPRGGPPPYRAGGGYGGGYRDDYYRGGPRYDDGYGYGARGGGYGRYDDYRGRDRYY
;
A
#
# COMPACT_ATOMS: atom_id res chain seq x y z
N MET A 1 6.17 -25.38 -65.74
CA MET A 1 5.57 -26.58 -65.11
C MET A 1 5.66 -26.36 -63.61
N ALA A 2 4.79 -25.58 -62.97
CA ALA A 2 3.37 -25.80 -62.69
C ALA A 2 3.14 -27.07 -61.85
N SER A 3 2.77 -26.87 -60.57
CA SER A 3 2.12 -27.77 -59.58
C SER A 3 2.62 -27.37 -58.18
N ASP A 4 1.84 -27.25 -57.11
CA ASP A 4 0.39 -27.36 -56.91
C ASP A 4 0.04 -26.64 -55.59
N LYS A 5 -1.15 -26.04 -55.52
CA LYS A 5 -1.67 -25.27 -54.39
C LYS A 5 -2.51 -26.19 -53.51
N SER A 6 -2.15 -26.39 -52.26
CA SER A 6 -3.05 -26.96 -51.23
C SER A 6 -3.35 -25.91 -50.16
N ARG A 7 -4.48 -25.22 -50.36
CA ARG A 7 -5.18 -24.43 -49.33
C ARG A 7 -6.00 -25.39 -48.47
N SER A 8 -5.86 -25.29 -47.16
CA SER A 8 -6.77 -25.92 -46.20
C SER A 8 -7.76 -24.89 -45.62
N PRO A 9 -8.95 -25.34 -45.17
CA PRO A 9 -10.16 -24.54 -45.14
C PRO A 9 -10.44 -23.89 -43.78
N THR A 10 -11.00 -22.69 -43.84
CA THR A 10 -11.63 -21.97 -42.71
C THR A 10 -13.00 -22.58 -42.41
N PRO A 11 -13.36 -22.83 -41.13
CA PRO A 11 -14.72 -23.16 -40.75
C PRO A 11 -15.59 -21.90 -40.57
N ASP A 12 -16.86 -22.13 -40.84
CA ASP A 12 -17.94 -21.22 -41.12
C ASP A 12 -18.40 -20.32 -39.97
N LYS A 13 -18.99 -19.20 -40.42
CA LYS A 13 -19.92 -18.36 -39.66
C LYS A 13 -21.25 -19.10 -39.57
N GLU A 14 -21.83 -19.27 -38.37
CA GLU A 14 -23.29 -19.28 -38.27
C GLU A 14 -23.85 -19.00 -36.87
N LYS A 15 -24.74 -18.00 -36.83
CA LYS A 15 -26.00 -17.90 -36.09
C LYS A 15 -26.05 -18.27 -34.59
N ALA A 16 -26.37 -17.26 -33.77
CA ALA A 16 -27.69 -17.09 -33.15
C ALA A 16 -27.68 -15.80 -32.31
N ARG A 17 -28.44 -14.75 -32.66
CA ARG A 17 -29.89 -14.58 -32.40
C ARG A 17 -30.26 -14.63 -30.91
N SER A 18 -30.66 -13.45 -30.43
CA SER A 18 -31.82 -13.24 -29.57
C SER A 18 -31.71 -13.65 -28.09
N ALA A 19 -31.84 -12.68 -27.19
CA ALA A 19 -33.04 -12.54 -26.35
C ALA A 19 -32.85 -11.45 -25.29
N SER A 20 -33.45 -10.30 -25.59
CA SER A 20 -34.05 -9.41 -24.60
C SER A 20 -34.95 -10.21 -23.65
N ARG A 21 -34.63 -10.22 -22.35
CA ARG A 21 -35.56 -10.64 -21.30
C ARG A 21 -35.53 -9.68 -20.12
N SER A 22 -36.39 -8.69 -20.25
CA SER A 22 -37.09 -8.00 -19.16
C SER A 22 -37.64 -9.02 -18.16
N ARG A 23 -37.30 -8.87 -16.87
CA ARG A 23 -38.07 -9.46 -15.77
C ARG A 23 -38.18 -8.45 -14.63
N SER A 24 -39.26 -7.68 -14.73
CA SER A 24 -40.05 -7.20 -13.60
C SER A 24 -40.60 -8.39 -12.82
N ARG A 25 -40.53 -8.32 -11.48
CA ARG A 25 -41.42 -8.98 -10.51
C ARG A 25 -41.02 -8.55 -9.09
N SER A 26 -41.88 -7.75 -8.46
CA SER A 26 -42.76 -8.11 -7.33
C SER A 26 -42.04 -8.04 -5.97
N ARG A 27 -42.27 -6.99 -5.17
CA ARG A 27 -43.37 -6.89 -4.18
C ARG A 27 -43.51 -8.16 -3.34
N SER A 28 -43.00 -8.09 -2.11
CA SER A 28 -43.51 -8.83 -0.97
C SER A 28 -43.46 -7.93 0.26
N SER A 29 -44.64 -7.42 0.56
CA SER A 29 -45.11 -6.85 1.82
C SER A 29 -45.04 -7.84 2.98
N ALA A 30 -45.22 -7.28 4.18
CA ALA A 30 -45.65 -7.95 5.42
C ALA A 30 -44.55 -8.71 6.16
N SER A 31 -44.43 -8.69 7.48
CA SER A 31 -45.20 -8.06 8.56
C SER A 31 -44.50 -8.43 9.89
N ARG A 32 -44.99 -7.83 10.99
CA ARG A 32 -44.89 -8.28 12.39
C ARG A 32 -43.66 -7.76 13.13
N SER A 33 -43.80 -6.69 13.92
CA SER A 33 -44.39 -6.65 15.27
C SER A 33 -43.74 -7.63 16.25
N ARG A 34 -43.07 -7.08 17.27
CA ARG A 34 -43.34 -7.36 18.69
C ARG A 34 -42.43 -6.57 19.62
N SER A 35 -43.09 -5.67 20.33
CA SER A 35 -42.73 -5.07 21.61
C SER A 35 -42.36 -6.13 22.65
N ARG A 36 -41.39 -5.80 23.53
CA ARG A 36 -41.31 -6.14 24.97
C ARG A 36 -40.02 -5.49 25.51
N SER A 37 -40.10 -4.38 26.25
CA SER A 37 -40.58 -4.23 27.64
C SER A 37 -39.61 -4.83 28.65
N ARG A 38 -39.28 -4.01 29.67
CA ARG A 38 -38.68 -4.35 30.98
C ARG A 38 -37.17 -4.61 30.98
N ASP A 39 -36.36 -4.15 31.94
CA ASP A 39 -36.64 -3.59 33.25
C ASP A 39 -35.43 -2.74 33.68
N ARG A 40 -35.68 -1.47 34.01
CA ARG A 40 -34.79 -0.64 34.83
C ARG A 40 -35.39 -0.68 36.23
N LYS A 41 -34.73 -1.31 37.21
CA LYS A 41 -34.40 -0.71 38.52
C LYS A 41 -33.93 -1.75 39.55
N SER A 42 -32.94 -1.28 40.32
CA SER A 42 -32.72 -1.60 41.74
C SER A 42 -32.04 -2.93 42.09
N ARG A 43 -30.78 -2.85 42.52
CA ARG A 43 -30.39 -2.97 43.94
C ARG A 43 -28.87 -3.16 44.08
N SER A 44 -28.23 -2.21 44.77
CA SER A 44 -26.96 -2.43 45.48
C SER A 44 -27.15 -3.51 46.56
N PRO A 45 -26.08 -4.21 47.00
CA PRO A 45 -25.32 -3.67 48.13
C PRO A 45 -23.81 -3.93 48.11
N ALA A 46 -23.12 -3.11 48.90
CA ALA A 46 -21.74 -3.25 49.28
C ALA A 46 -21.38 -4.65 49.79
N ARG A 47 -20.24 -5.18 49.32
CA ARG A 47 -19.41 -6.10 50.11
C ARG A 47 -17.95 -5.66 50.04
N ARG A 48 -17.51 -5.09 51.15
CA ARG A 48 -16.11 -5.07 51.58
C ARG A 48 -15.63 -6.53 51.57
N TYR A 49 -14.63 -6.84 50.75
CA TYR A 49 -13.76 -7.98 51.01
C TYR A 49 -12.32 -7.49 50.96
N SER A 50 -11.87 -7.09 52.14
CA SER A 50 -10.47 -7.05 52.52
C SER A 50 -9.89 -8.44 52.29
N GLY A 51 -9.14 -8.58 51.21
CA GLY A 51 -8.42 -9.78 50.83
C GLY A 51 -7.03 -9.38 50.41
N SER A 52 -6.21 -9.08 51.41
CA SER A 52 -4.76 -8.95 51.35
C SER A 52 -4.16 -10.22 50.72
N ARG A 53 -4.06 -10.22 49.40
CA ARG A 53 -3.15 -11.09 48.65
C ARG A 53 -2.04 -10.21 48.11
N SER A 54 -0.91 -10.30 48.79
CA SER A 54 0.37 -9.74 48.38
C SER A 54 0.55 -9.88 46.88
N PRO A 55 0.80 -8.79 46.14
CA PRO A 55 1.41 -8.89 44.85
C PRO A 55 2.79 -9.46 45.12
N ARG A 56 2.91 -10.78 45.02
CA ARG A 56 4.18 -11.43 44.69
C ARG A 56 4.69 -10.62 43.52
N GLU A 57 5.73 -9.84 43.78
CA GLU A 57 6.56 -9.23 42.77
C GLU A 57 6.89 -10.35 41.80
N ARG A 58 6.08 -10.48 40.75
CA ARG A 58 6.58 -10.96 39.49
C ARG A 58 7.55 -9.87 39.12
N SER A 59 8.77 -10.04 39.64
CA SER A 59 10.01 -9.91 38.91
C SER A 59 9.72 -10.48 37.52
N ARG A 60 9.08 -9.64 36.70
CA ARG A 60 9.33 -9.57 35.29
C ARG A 60 10.80 -9.23 35.29
N SER A 61 11.61 -10.28 35.35
CA SER A 61 12.80 -10.40 34.54
C SER A 61 12.33 -10.08 33.12
N ARG A 62 12.14 -8.77 32.86
CA ARG A 62 12.53 -8.17 31.61
C ARG A 62 13.97 -8.65 31.51
N SER A 63 14.15 -9.79 30.86
CA SER A 63 15.36 -10.06 30.13
C SER A 63 15.75 -8.71 29.54
N GLY A 64 16.85 -8.16 30.04
CA GLY A 64 17.51 -7.01 29.43
C GLY A 64 18.00 -7.46 28.05
N SER A 65 17.04 -7.73 27.16
CA SER A 65 17.25 -7.66 25.73
C SER A 65 17.82 -6.26 25.54
N ALA A 66 19.06 -6.21 25.07
CA ALA A 66 19.93 -5.04 25.04
C ALA A 66 19.26 -3.89 24.28
N ARG A 67 18.36 -3.18 24.96
CA ARG A 67 17.68 -1.98 24.47
C ARG A 67 18.77 -0.98 24.06
N GLY A 68 18.77 -0.60 22.79
CA GLY A 68 19.55 0.53 22.31
C GLY A 68 20.94 0.22 21.75
N ASP A 69 21.28 -1.03 21.44
CA ASP A 69 22.60 -1.36 20.86
C ASP A 69 22.72 -1.13 19.35
N TRP A 70 21.72 -0.51 18.70
CA TRP A 70 21.81 -0.13 17.29
C TRP A 70 23.02 0.77 17.00
N LYS A 71 23.38 1.66 17.93
CA LYS A 71 24.60 2.50 17.84
C LYS A 71 25.87 1.65 17.82
N LYS A 72 25.95 0.61 18.66
CA LYS A 72 27.08 -0.33 18.68
C LYS A 72 27.12 -1.19 17.42
N GLN A 73 25.97 -1.61 16.90
CA GLN A 73 25.92 -2.32 15.62
C GLN A 73 26.42 -1.44 14.47
N LEU A 74 26.01 -0.16 14.45
CA LEU A 74 26.47 0.80 13.46
C LEU A 74 27.97 1.08 13.58
N GLU A 75 28.48 1.22 14.81
CA GLU A 75 29.91 1.36 15.08
C GLU A 75 30.70 0.13 14.62
N ARG A 76 30.19 -1.09 14.81
CA ARG A 76 30.80 -2.31 14.27
C ARG A 76 30.88 -2.31 12.74
N LEU A 77 29.90 -1.72 12.04
CA LEU A 77 29.96 -1.59 10.58
C LEU A 77 31.05 -0.60 10.15
N VAL A 78 31.25 0.46 10.95
CA VAL A 78 32.33 1.44 10.76
C VAL A 78 33.69 0.81 11.02
N ASP A 79 33.85 0.09 12.13
CA ASP A 79 35.11 -0.55 12.51
C ASP A 79 35.53 -1.63 11.51
N ARG A 80 34.55 -2.29 10.86
CA ARG A 80 34.79 -3.23 9.76
C ARG A 80 35.18 -2.54 8.45
N GLY A 81 35.12 -1.21 8.38
CA GLY A 81 35.40 -0.44 7.17
C GLY A 81 34.34 -0.57 6.08
N LEU A 82 33.14 -1.04 6.42
CA LEU A 82 32.04 -1.16 5.45
C LEU A 82 31.39 0.21 5.16
N VAL A 83 31.40 1.09 6.16
CA VAL A 83 30.78 2.42 6.13
C VAL A 83 31.71 3.41 6.83
N ASN A 84 31.96 4.57 6.25
CA ASN A 84 32.71 5.62 6.97
C ASN A 84 31.75 6.46 7.81
N ARG A 85 32.22 7.00 8.95
CA ARG A 85 31.41 7.95 9.75
C ARG A 85 30.96 9.17 8.95
N ARG A 86 31.75 9.59 7.95
CA ARG A 86 31.42 10.70 7.03
C ARG A 86 30.37 10.34 5.98
N ASP A 87 30.08 9.05 5.78
CA ASP A 87 29.07 8.61 4.83
C ASP A 87 27.65 8.62 5.46
N LEU A 88 27.54 8.95 6.74
CA LEU A 88 26.32 9.03 7.52
C LEU A 88 26.10 10.49 7.93
N ASP A 89 25.05 11.11 7.41
CA ASP A 89 24.76 12.52 7.71
C ASP A 89 24.02 12.65 9.05
N GLU A 90 24.07 13.84 9.64
CA GLU A 90 23.38 14.15 10.90
C GLU A 90 21.88 13.78 10.84
N SER A 91 21.23 14.05 9.70
CA SER A 91 19.80 13.77 9.52
C SER A 91 19.46 12.29 9.64
N VAL A 92 20.32 11.35 9.21
CA VAL A 92 20.03 9.92 9.35
C VAL A 92 20.25 9.44 10.78
N MET A 93 21.19 10.05 11.50
CA MET A 93 21.41 9.77 12.91
C MET A 93 20.23 10.25 13.75
N GLU A 94 19.76 11.48 13.54
CA GLU A 94 18.55 12.03 14.16
C GLU A 94 17.32 11.14 13.86
N ALA A 95 17.14 10.73 12.60
CA ALA A 95 16.02 9.88 12.21
C ALA A 95 16.04 8.48 12.86
N LEU A 96 17.23 7.95 13.20
CA LEU A 96 17.40 6.71 13.96
C LEU A 96 17.17 6.91 15.46
N GLU A 97 17.49 8.08 16.01
CA GLU A 97 17.20 8.43 17.41
C GLU A 97 15.70 8.64 17.65
N ASP A 98 14.98 9.11 16.63
CA ASP A 98 13.51 9.23 16.64
C ASP A 98 12.77 7.88 16.58
N LEU A 99 13.48 6.78 16.28
CA LEU A 99 12.89 5.44 16.22
C LEU A 99 12.96 4.74 17.58
N ASP A 100 11.97 3.89 17.84
CA ASP A 100 12.08 2.92 18.94
C ASP A 100 13.33 2.04 18.73
N ASP A 101 14.03 1.69 19.83
CA ASP A 101 15.29 0.95 19.79
C ASP A 101 15.23 -0.31 18.91
N ASP A 102 14.13 -1.06 18.98
CA ASP A 102 13.91 -2.29 18.21
C ASP A 102 13.81 -1.99 16.69
N LEU A 103 13.23 -0.85 16.32
CA LEU A 103 13.08 -0.41 14.93
C LEU A 103 14.42 0.11 14.37
N ALA A 104 15.14 0.87 15.19
CA ALA A 104 16.47 1.38 14.84
C ALA A 104 17.46 0.23 14.67
N GLU A 105 17.43 -0.77 15.55
CA GLU A 105 18.23 -1.99 15.43
C GLU A 105 17.91 -2.74 14.13
N ASN A 106 16.62 -2.93 13.83
CA ASN A 106 16.21 -3.56 12.58
C ASN A 106 16.70 -2.78 11.33
N ALA A 107 16.67 -1.45 11.38
CA ALA A 107 17.16 -0.59 10.31
C ALA A 107 18.66 -0.78 10.07
N VAL A 108 19.45 -0.75 11.15
CA VAL A 108 20.91 -0.92 11.09
C VAL A 108 21.29 -2.34 10.68
N GLN A 109 20.56 -3.36 11.15
CA GLN A 109 20.77 -4.74 10.74
C GLN A 109 20.58 -4.91 9.22
N ARG A 110 19.44 -4.44 8.68
CA ARG A 110 19.17 -4.51 7.23
C ARG A 110 20.19 -3.73 6.40
N PHE A 111 20.66 -2.61 6.93
CA PHE A 111 21.71 -1.83 6.32
C PHE A 111 23.03 -2.61 6.27
N GLY A 112 23.38 -3.33 7.33
CA GLY A 112 24.56 -4.20 7.39
C GLY A 112 24.50 -5.43 6.47
N GLU A 113 23.30 -5.92 6.15
CA GLU A 113 23.08 -7.02 5.20
C GLU A 113 23.16 -6.57 3.72
N ALA A 114 23.15 -5.26 3.45
CA ALA A 114 23.17 -4.72 2.11
C ALA A 114 24.56 -4.79 1.44
N ASN A 115 24.57 -4.89 0.12
CA ASN A 115 25.81 -4.86 -0.66
C ASN A 115 26.25 -3.42 -0.95
N PHE A 116 27.19 -2.90 -0.14
CA PHE A 116 27.72 -1.53 -0.26
C PHE A 116 28.45 -1.24 -1.57
N GLY A 117 28.94 -2.24 -2.30
CA GLY A 117 29.62 -2.02 -3.58
C GLY A 117 28.71 -1.45 -4.67
N ARG A 118 27.39 -1.57 -4.52
CA ARG A 118 26.40 -1.02 -5.45
C ARG A 118 25.81 0.32 -4.97
N ILE A 119 26.14 0.76 -3.76
CA ILE A 119 25.49 1.88 -3.10
C ILE A 119 26.46 3.06 -3.08
N THR A 120 26.13 4.11 -3.84
CA THR A 120 26.94 5.33 -3.90
C THR A 120 26.68 6.27 -2.73
N ASN A 121 25.44 6.34 -2.24
CA ASN A 121 25.04 7.18 -1.12
C ASN A 121 24.52 6.30 0.04
N LYS A 122 25.36 6.12 1.07
CA LYS A 122 25.05 5.25 2.22
C LYS A 122 24.04 5.89 3.17
N SER A 123 24.21 7.17 3.50
CA SER A 123 23.25 7.98 4.27
C SER A 123 21.85 7.92 3.66
N GLY A 124 21.72 8.22 2.37
CA GLY A 124 20.45 8.18 1.65
C GLY A 124 19.82 6.78 1.59
N PHE A 125 20.65 5.73 1.45
CA PHE A 125 20.16 4.35 1.45
C PHE A 125 19.62 3.94 2.83
N LEU A 126 20.36 4.24 3.91
CA LEU A 126 19.92 3.99 5.29
C LEU A 126 18.65 4.77 5.63
N MET A 127 18.59 6.06 5.25
CA MET A 127 17.38 6.87 5.38
C MET A 127 16.18 6.24 4.67
N GLY A 128 16.40 5.67 3.48
CA GLY A 128 15.37 4.93 2.75
C GLY A 128 14.91 3.65 3.45
N ILE A 129 15.75 3.00 4.26
CA ILE A 129 15.37 1.87 5.12
C ILE A 129 14.55 2.38 6.31
N VAL A 130 15.05 3.40 7.02
CA VAL A 130 14.38 4.04 8.16
C VAL A 130 12.96 4.47 7.78
N ARG A 131 12.80 5.14 6.65
CA ARG A 131 11.49 5.56 6.14
C ARG A 131 10.55 4.37 5.90
N ARG A 132 11.06 3.29 5.29
CA ARG A 132 10.28 2.06 5.08
C ARG A 132 9.91 1.39 6.38
N ILE A 133 10.75 1.40 7.41
CA ILE A 133 10.40 0.84 8.72
C ILE A 133 9.37 1.71 9.44
N LYS A 134 9.47 3.05 9.36
CA LYS A 134 8.44 3.97 9.89
C LYS A 134 7.09 3.74 9.21
N GLU A 135 7.09 3.55 7.89
CA GLU A 135 5.87 3.34 7.10
C GLU A 135 5.31 1.90 7.25
N ASP A 136 6.13 0.87 7.10
CA ASP A 136 5.74 -0.55 6.99
C ASP A 136 5.89 -1.34 8.31
N GLY A 137 6.57 -0.80 9.31
CA GLY A 137 6.91 -1.47 10.58
C GLY A 137 8.23 -2.27 10.52
N PRO A 138 8.67 -2.84 11.67
CA PRO A 138 9.94 -3.58 11.80
C PRO A 138 10.02 -4.79 10.86
N ASP A 139 8.87 -5.37 10.56
CA ASP A 139 8.73 -6.55 9.73
C ASP A 139 8.67 -6.22 8.24
N GLY A 140 9.02 -5.00 7.81
CA GLY A 140 8.84 -4.45 6.44
C GLY A 140 9.43 -5.31 5.29
N GLY A 141 8.86 -6.48 5.06
CA GLY A 141 9.33 -7.55 4.17
C GLY A 141 8.67 -8.90 4.47
N THR A 142 8.46 -9.27 5.73
CA THR A 142 7.73 -10.49 6.11
C THR A 142 6.24 -10.20 6.24
N ALA A 143 5.44 -10.75 5.34
CA ALA A 143 3.99 -10.69 5.43
C ALA A 143 3.47 -11.23 6.75
N ASN A 144 2.97 -10.33 7.60
CA ASN A 144 2.22 -10.69 8.78
C ASN A 144 0.78 -11.02 8.36
N LEU A 145 0.57 -12.28 7.99
CA LEU A 145 -0.75 -12.81 7.62
C LEU A 145 -1.76 -12.73 8.77
N ASP A 146 -1.32 -12.52 10.00
CA ASP A 146 -2.20 -12.51 11.17
C ASP A 146 -3.05 -11.24 11.29
N ILE A 147 -2.70 -10.19 10.54
CA ILE A 147 -3.53 -8.99 10.39
C ILE A 147 -4.79 -9.23 9.54
N LEU A 148 -4.77 -10.27 8.68
CA LEU A 148 -5.87 -10.57 7.77
C LEU A 148 -7.03 -11.27 8.50
N SER A 149 -8.26 -11.03 8.01
CA SER A 149 -9.43 -11.80 8.40
C SER A 149 -9.19 -13.31 8.18
N ARG A 150 -9.69 -14.16 9.09
CA ARG A 150 -9.44 -15.62 9.06
C ARG A 150 -9.72 -16.26 7.70
N SER A 151 -10.82 -15.89 7.05
CA SER A 151 -11.19 -16.43 5.73
C SER A 151 -10.21 -16.02 4.63
N VAL A 152 -9.83 -14.73 4.57
CA VAL A 152 -8.85 -14.20 3.59
C VAL A 152 -7.48 -14.83 3.81
N ARG A 153 -7.08 -14.99 5.08
CA ARG A 153 -5.83 -15.64 5.46
C ARG A 153 -5.76 -17.09 4.97
N HIS A 154 -6.83 -17.85 5.19
CA HIS A 154 -6.88 -19.25 4.74
C HIS A 154 -6.78 -19.32 3.23
N ARG A 155 -7.57 -18.51 2.51
CA ARG A 155 -7.57 -18.49 1.05
C ARG A 155 -6.22 -18.09 0.45
N LEU A 156 -5.54 -17.14 1.08
CA LEU A 156 -4.20 -16.73 0.66
C LEU A 156 -3.15 -17.82 0.93
N ARG A 157 -3.29 -18.60 2.02
CA ARG A 157 -2.44 -19.78 2.26
C ARG A 157 -2.66 -20.86 1.21
N ASP A 158 -3.92 -21.14 0.84
CA ASP A 158 -4.22 -22.13 -0.20
C ASP A 158 -3.52 -21.76 -1.52
N LEU A 159 -3.48 -20.48 -1.89
CA LEU A 159 -2.75 -20.02 -3.08
C LEU A 159 -1.23 -20.22 -3.01
N ILE A 160 -0.67 -20.15 -1.80
CA ILE A 160 0.75 -20.39 -1.57
C ILE A 160 1.04 -21.88 -1.66
N ASP A 161 0.19 -22.70 -1.04
CA ASP A 161 0.31 -24.16 -1.05
C ASP A 161 0.09 -24.73 -2.46
N ASP A 162 -0.80 -24.12 -3.25
CA ASP A 162 -1.03 -24.43 -4.68
C ASP A 162 0.14 -23.98 -5.58
N GLY A 163 1.17 -23.32 -5.04
CA GLY A 163 2.35 -22.85 -5.77
C GLY A 163 2.08 -21.67 -6.71
N ARG A 164 0.89 -21.05 -6.63
CA ARG A 164 0.54 -19.90 -7.49
C ARG A 164 1.31 -18.65 -7.09
N MET A 165 1.59 -18.48 -5.81
CA MET A 165 2.38 -17.40 -5.25
C MET A 165 3.35 -17.97 -4.23
N SER A 166 4.61 -17.53 -4.24
CA SER A 166 5.57 -17.91 -3.20
C SER A 166 5.33 -17.10 -1.93
N LYS A 167 5.75 -17.63 -0.78
CA LYS A 167 5.59 -16.95 0.50
C LYS A 167 6.35 -15.63 0.55
N GLU A 168 7.48 -15.55 -0.15
CA GLU A 168 8.36 -14.39 -0.25
C GLU A 168 7.76 -13.29 -1.14
N GLU A 169 6.89 -13.66 -2.09
CA GLU A 169 6.12 -12.70 -2.90
C GLU A 169 4.97 -12.05 -2.12
N VAL A 170 4.60 -12.61 -0.96
CA VAL A 170 3.62 -11.99 -0.07
C VAL A 170 4.33 -10.93 0.76
N ASP A 171 4.09 -9.66 0.45
CA ASP A 171 4.66 -8.55 1.20
C ASP A 171 3.69 -7.99 2.26
N GLN A 172 4.25 -7.24 3.20
CA GLN A 172 3.48 -6.63 4.29
C GLN A 172 2.49 -5.57 3.78
N ARG A 173 2.82 -4.87 2.69
CA ARG A 173 1.97 -3.83 2.09
C ARG A 173 0.70 -4.43 1.50
N MET A 174 0.81 -5.55 0.80
CA MET A 174 -0.31 -6.34 0.29
C MET A 174 -1.18 -6.86 1.43
N CYS A 175 -0.57 -7.36 2.52
CA CYS A 175 -1.32 -7.81 3.69
C CYS A 175 -2.11 -6.66 4.34
N ARG A 176 -1.50 -5.47 4.50
CA ARG A 176 -2.19 -4.29 5.01
C ARG A 176 -3.33 -3.85 4.10
N ALA A 177 -3.08 -3.76 2.78
CA ALA A 177 -4.09 -3.36 1.81
C ALA A 177 -5.27 -4.36 1.76
N LEU A 178 -5.01 -5.66 1.95
CA LEU A 178 -6.05 -6.68 2.11
C LEU A 178 -6.80 -6.57 3.44
N ALA A 179 -6.12 -6.20 4.53
CA ALA A 179 -6.74 -6.00 5.84
C ALA A 179 -7.68 -4.78 5.88
N GLU A 180 -7.42 -3.77 5.05
CA GLU A 180 -8.31 -2.61 4.88
C GLU A 180 -9.62 -2.99 4.19
N LEU A 181 -9.67 -4.11 3.44
CA LEU A 181 -10.88 -4.56 2.79
C LEU A 181 -11.82 -5.29 3.76
N PRO A 182 -13.15 -5.11 3.63
CA PRO A 182 -14.12 -6.01 4.24
C PRO A 182 -13.85 -7.47 3.82
N SER A 183 -14.08 -8.43 4.72
CA SER A 183 -13.69 -9.83 4.51
C SER A 183 -14.20 -10.42 3.18
N ASP A 184 -15.44 -10.10 2.78
CA ASP A 184 -16.03 -10.59 1.52
C ASP A 184 -15.29 -10.05 0.28
N ARG A 185 -14.85 -8.79 0.34
CA ARG A 185 -14.14 -8.12 -0.75
C ARG A 185 -12.67 -8.52 -0.79
N GLY A 186 -12.07 -8.77 0.36
CA GLY A 186 -10.76 -9.39 0.46
C GLY A 186 -10.75 -10.77 -0.21
N LEU A 187 -11.77 -11.60 0.05
CA LEU A 187 -11.93 -12.88 -0.63
C LEU A 187 -12.10 -12.72 -2.14
N GLU A 188 -12.96 -11.78 -2.58
CA GLU A 188 -13.13 -11.48 -4.00
C GLU A 188 -11.80 -11.10 -4.69
N ALA A 189 -10.96 -10.30 -4.03
CA ALA A 189 -9.65 -9.93 -4.56
C ALA A 189 -8.73 -11.16 -4.70
N VAL A 190 -8.68 -12.02 -3.69
CA VAL A 190 -7.87 -13.25 -3.70
C VAL A 190 -8.39 -14.24 -4.75
N ASP A 191 -9.70 -14.39 -4.91
CA ASP A 191 -10.29 -15.25 -5.94
C ASP A 191 -10.05 -14.72 -7.36
N LYS A 192 -10.13 -13.40 -7.58
CA LYS A 192 -9.75 -12.79 -8.86
C LYS A 192 -8.29 -13.08 -9.22
N PHE A 193 -7.40 -13.05 -8.23
CA PHE A 193 -6.00 -13.44 -8.43
C PHE A 193 -5.87 -14.94 -8.75
N ALA A 194 -6.64 -15.78 -8.05
CA ALA A 194 -6.73 -17.22 -8.30
C ALA A 194 -7.31 -17.57 -9.69
N MET A 195 -8.07 -16.68 -10.33
CA MET A 195 -8.61 -16.93 -11.67
C MET A 195 -7.75 -16.32 -12.79
N ALA A 196 -6.82 -15.44 -12.44
CA ALA A 196 -5.97 -14.76 -13.41
C ALA A 196 -4.89 -15.68 -13.99
N ASN A 197 -4.48 -15.40 -15.24
CA ASN A 197 -3.27 -15.99 -15.82
C ASN A 197 -2.04 -15.24 -15.30
N LEU A 198 -1.12 -15.97 -14.66
CA LEU A 198 0.08 -15.42 -14.04
C LEU A 198 1.36 -15.65 -14.86
N ASP A 199 1.29 -16.35 -16.01
CA ASP A 199 2.46 -16.76 -16.79
C ASP A 199 3.31 -15.58 -17.27
N ASN A 200 2.66 -14.46 -17.60
CA ASN A 200 3.32 -13.24 -18.08
C ASN A 200 3.50 -12.17 -16.99
N VAL A 201 3.21 -12.48 -15.73
CA VAL A 201 3.23 -11.51 -14.64
C VAL A 201 4.64 -11.40 -14.06
N ARG A 202 5.32 -10.28 -14.33
CA ARG A 202 6.68 -10.01 -13.82
C ARG A 202 6.75 -9.91 -12.28
N SER A 203 5.67 -9.45 -11.63
CA SER A 203 5.59 -9.32 -10.17
C SER A 203 4.18 -9.67 -9.70
N LYS A 204 4.05 -10.81 -9.02
CA LYS A 204 2.76 -11.28 -8.49
C LYS A 204 2.22 -10.35 -7.41
N THR A 205 3.09 -9.82 -6.55
CA THR A 205 2.77 -8.81 -5.54
C THR A 205 2.16 -7.56 -6.16
N GLY A 206 2.81 -7.02 -7.20
CA GLY A 206 2.32 -5.84 -7.92
C GLY A 206 0.98 -6.09 -8.61
N PHE A 207 0.80 -7.28 -9.19
CA PHE A 207 -0.45 -7.67 -9.83
C PHE A 207 -1.60 -7.79 -8.82
N MET A 208 -1.35 -8.45 -7.68
CA MET A 208 -2.32 -8.56 -6.59
C MET A 208 -2.71 -7.20 -6.01
N MET A 209 -1.72 -6.31 -5.79
CA MET A 209 -1.98 -4.92 -5.40
C MET A 209 -2.86 -4.17 -6.41
N GLY A 210 -2.68 -4.43 -7.71
CA GLY A 210 -3.55 -3.90 -8.76
C GLY A 210 -5.00 -4.37 -8.63
N ILE A 211 -5.22 -5.65 -8.30
CA ILE A 211 -6.56 -6.21 -8.05
C ILE A 211 -7.19 -5.57 -6.81
N ILE A 212 -6.44 -5.49 -5.70
CA ILE A 212 -6.91 -4.88 -4.44
C ILE A 212 -7.35 -3.44 -4.68
N LYS A 213 -6.55 -2.64 -5.40
CA LYS A 213 -6.89 -1.25 -5.74
C LYS A 213 -8.16 -1.14 -6.58
N ARG A 214 -8.38 -2.03 -7.55
CA ARG A 214 -9.63 -2.05 -8.33
C ARG A 214 -10.83 -2.38 -7.45
N VAL A 215 -10.70 -3.37 -6.57
CA VAL A 215 -11.75 -3.75 -5.62
C VAL A 215 -12.06 -2.60 -4.64
N GLN A 216 -11.05 -1.86 -4.17
CA GLN A 216 -11.22 -0.65 -3.36
C GLN A 216 -11.94 0.47 -4.15
N GLN A 217 -11.54 0.71 -5.39
CA GLN A 217 -12.19 1.70 -6.26
C GLN A 217 -13.66 1.34 -6.52
N ASP A 218 -13.95 0.06 -6.77
CA ASP A 218 -15.31 -0.45 -6.93
C ASP A 218 -16.15 -0.22 -5.67
N MET A 219 -15.56 -0.19 -4.46
CA MET A 219 -16.29 0.16 -3.23
C MET A 219 -16.57 1.65 -3.10
N MET A 220 -15.61 2.51 -3.45
CA MET A 220 -15.76 3.96 -3.35
C MET A 220 -16.71 4.54 -4.40
N TYR A 221 -16.73 3.97 -5.60
CA TYR A 221 -17.50 4.47 -6.73
C TYR A 221 -18.68 3.56 -7.12
N GLY A 222 -18.82 2.38 -6.50
CA GLY A 222 -19.84 1.37 -6.80
C GLY A 222 -21.19 1.55 -6.11
N GLY A 223 -21.74 2.76 -6.17
CA GLY A 223 -23.19 2.85 -6.36
C GLY A 223 -23.54 2.25 -7.73
N PRO A 224 -24.73 1.66 -7.93
CA PRO A 224 -25.09 0.94 -9.15
C PRO A 224 -25.22 1.89 -10.35
N ARG A 225 -24.11 2.15 -11.06
CA ARG A 225 -24.03 2.71 -12.41
C ARG A 225 -22.78 2.13 -13.06
N GLY A 226 -22.85 1.27 -14.07
CA GLY A 226 -23.48 1.59 -15.35
C GLY A 226 -22.70 2.64 -16.16
N GLY A 227 -21.52 3.08 -15.69
CA GLY A 227 -20.62 3.93 -16.45
C GLY A 227 -19.63 3.08 -17.25
N PRO A 228 -19.50 3.27 -18.57
CA PRO A 228 -18.48 2.57 -19.34
C PRO A 228 -17.08 2.91 -18.83
N PRO A 229 -16.10 2.00 -18.99
CA PRO A 229 -14.70 2.32 -18.69
C PRO A 229 -14.31 3.56 -19.51
N PRO A 230 -13.53 4.51 -18.97
CA PRO A 230 -12.93 5.51 -19.82
C PRO A 230 -12.05 4.76 -20.80
N TYR A 231 -12.55 4.63 -22.02
CA TYR A 231 -11.80 4.18 -23.16
C TYR A 231 -10.59 5.12 -23.23
N ARG A 232 -9.44 4.60 -22.84
CA ARG A 232 -8.14 5.14 -23.17
C ARG A 232 -7.95 4.95 -24.68
N ALA A 233 -8.70 5.73 -25.46
CA ALA A 233 -8.44 5.96 -26.86
C ALA A 233 -7.23 6.89 -26.94
N GLY A 234 -6.26 6.50 -27.76
CA GLY A 234 -4.92 7.05 -27.73
C GLY A 234 -4.77 8.50 -28.19
N GLY A 235 -3.53 8.97 -28.08
CA GLY A 235 -3.04 10.22 -28.66
C GLY A 235 -2.80 11.29 -27.61
N GLY A 236 -1.55 11.45 -27.16
CA GLY A 236 -1.19 12.57 -26.28
C GLY A 236 0.07 12.34 -25.48
N TYR A 237 1.23 12.37 -26.15
CA TYR A 237 2.48 12.81 -25.55
C TYR A 237 2.26 14.24 -25.03
N GLY A 238 2.27 14.45 -23.72
CA GLY A 238 2.05 15.77 -23.13
C GLY A 238 2.04 15.71 -21.62
N GLY A 239 3.01 16.37 -21.01
CA GLY A 239 3.32 16.29 -19.58
C GLY A 239 2.23 16.81 -18.65
N GLY A 240 2.41 16.49 -17.36
CA GLY A 240 1.61 17.06 -16.29
C GLY A 240 1.57 16.18 -15.06
N TYR A 241 2.72 15.95 -14.43
CA TYR A 241 2.74 15.58 -13.01
C TYR A 241 2.11 16.76 -12.25
N ARG A 242 0.83 16.65 -11.89
CA ARG A 242 0.26 17.42 -10.79
C ARG A 242 0.24 16.53 -9.57
N ASP A 243 1.27 16.74 -8.76
CA ASP A 243 1.30 16.48 -7.34
C ASP A 243 0.17 17.24 -6.65
N ASP A 244 -0.93 16.54 -6.37
CA ASP A 244 -1.94 16.95 -5.40
C ASP A 244 -1.65 16.25 -4.06
N TYR A 245 -0.54 16.63 -3.43
CA TYR A 245 -0.27 16.39 -2.02
C TYR A 245 0.23 17.69 -1.41
N TYR A 246 -0.67 18.53 -0.87
CA TYR A 246 -0.42 19.43 0.27
C TYR A 246 -1.71 20.21 0.57
N ARG A 247 -2.68 19.56 1.21
CA ARG A 247 -3.76 20.24 1.94
C ARG A 247 -3.48 20.12 3.43
N GLY A 248 -2.85 21.14 4.02
CA GLY A 248 -2.70 21.23 5.47
C GLY A 248 -1.42 21.93 5.93
N GLY A 249 -1.20 23.17 5.51
CA GLY A 249 -0.22 24.06 6.13
C GLY A 249 -0.92 25.12 7.01
N PRO A 250 -0.40 25.44 8.20
CA PRO A 250 -1.02 26.35 9.16
C PRO A 250 -1.03 27.81 8.68
N ARG A 251 -2.09 28.52 9.07
CA ARG A 251 -2.30 29.94 8.82
C ARG A 251 -1.25 30.76 9.58
N TYR A 252 -0.34 31.40 8.85
CA TYR A 252 0.35 32.59 9.32
C TYR A 252 -0.44 33.78 8.78
N ASP A 253 -1.03 34.51 9.72
CA ASP A 253 -1.75 35.76 9.53
C ASP A 253 -0.70 36.87 9.68
N ASP A 254 -0.23 37.43 8.57
CA ASP A 254 0.58 38.65 8.56
C ASP A 254 0.64 39.23 7.15
N GLY A 255 0.42 40.55 7.04
CA GLY A 255 1.13 41.35 6.05
C GLY A 255 0.35 41.82 4.82
N TYR A 256 -0.42 42.89 5.00
CA TYR A 256 -0.52 44.07 4.12
C TYR A 256 0.00 44.01 2.66
N GLY A 257 -0.84 44.49 1.73
CA GLY A 257 -0.35 45.48 0.76
C GLY A 257 -0.68 45.28 -0.72
N TYR A 258 -1.64 46.11 -1.19
CA TYR A 258 -1.70 46.82 -2.47
C TYR A 258 -1.81 46.10 -3.82
N GLY A 259 -2.88 46.48 -4.55
CA GLY A 259 -2.83 46.89 -5.96
C GLY A 259 -2.88 45.76 -6.99
N ALA A 260 -4.03 45.44 -7.60
CA ALA A 260 -4.72 46.17 -8.67
C ALA A 260 -3.95 46.26 -10.01
N ARG A 261 -4.67 45.84 -11.08
CA ARG A 261 -4.40 45.94 -12.54
C ARG A 261 -3.38 44.92 -13.07
N GLY A 262 -3.64 44.15 -14.12
CA GLY A 262 -4.64 44.27 -15.17
C GLY A 262 -3.92 44.24 -16.52
N GLY A 263 -4.24 43.23 -17.35
CA GLY A 263 -4.10 43.23 -18.81
C GLY A 263 -2.69 43.27 -19.40
N GLY A 264 -2.41 42.40 -20.38
CA GLY A 264 -1.22 42.55 -21.21
C GLY A 264 -0.80 41.30 -21.96
N TYR A 265 -1.54 40.98 -23.01
CA TYR A 265 -1.10 40.16 -24.14
C TYR A 265 0.04 40.88 -24.90
N GLY A 266 1.01 40.11 -25.38
CA GLY A 266 2.13 40.55 -26.20
C GLY A 266 3.42 39.89 -25.70
N ARG A 267 4.32 39.35 -26.51
CA ARG A 267 4.52 39.43 -27.97
C ARG A 267 5.61 38.40 -28.26
N TYR A 268 5.39 37.51 -29.22
CA TYR A 268 6.50 36.85 -29.93
C TYR A 268 7.17 37.94 -30.78
N ASP A 269 8.50 38.05 -30.76
CA ASP A 269 9.31 38.36 -31.95
C ASP A 269 10.82 38.41 -31.60
N ASP A 270 11.58 37.75 -32.48
CA ASP A 270 12.94 38.05 -32.93
C ASP A 270 14.13 38.15 -31.95
N TYR A 271 14.98 37.10 -32.01
CA TYR A 271 16.43 37.30 -32.07
C TYR A 271 17.04 36.48 -33.21
N ARG A 272 16.96 37.04 -34.42
CA ARG A 272 17.87 36.75 -35.53
C ARG A 272 18.91 37.86 -35.59
N GLY A 273 20.20 37.51 -35.54
CA GLY A 273 21.27 38.41 -35.99
C GLY A 273 22.42 38.58 -35.02
N ARG A 274 23.48 37.79 -35.21
CA ARG A 274 24.85 38.23 -34.93
C ARG A 274 25.80 37.55 -35.91
N ASP A 275 25.94 38.18 -37.07
CA ASP A 275 27.11 38.04 -37.93
C ASP A 275 28.12 39.12 -37.53
N ARG A 276 29.37 38.65 -37.40
CA ARG A 276 30.64 39.28 -37.82
C ARG A 276 30.82 40.78 -37.67
N TYR A 277 31.85 41.15 -36.90
CA TYR A 277 32.84 42.14 -37.32
C TYR A 277 34.23 41.80 -36.76
N TYR A 278 35.21 41.81 -37.68
CA TYR A 278 36.68 41.84 -37.57
C TYR A 278 37.42 40.74 -36.79
#